data_AF-A0AAV6P3I8-F1
#
_entry.id   AF-A0AAV6P3I8-F1
#
_cell.length_a   1.000
_cell.length_b   1.000
_cell.length_c   1.000
_cell.angle_alpha   90.00
_cell.angle_beta   90.00
_cell.angle_gamma   90.00
#
_symmetry.space_group_name_H-M   'P 1'
#
loop_
_entity.id
_entity.type
_entity.pdbx_description
1 polymer ?
#
loop_
_entity_poly.entity_id
_entity_poly.type
_entity_poly.pdbx_seq_one_letter_code
_entity_poly.pdbx_strand_id
1 'polypeptide(L)'
;MDTPQLWVNLCGKWCEPSKLMAQVSVFLKLLQFLSILHVSSFSWPPPLYFWPLMAFGQFLNFRVYQLLGEAGVYYGVRFGKNIPWVTEFPFGYIKDPQYVGSILSLLACLSWVPLQYILLWTMGYVFMMQVESKEDLTTRAKPQS
;
A
#
# COMPACT_ATOMS: atom_id res chain seq x y z
N MET A 1 -4.23 -11.93 -22.92
CA MET A 1 -2.90 -11.95 -22.25
C MET A 1 -3.15 -11.51 -20.84
N ASP A 2 -3.11 -12.44 -19.89
CA ASP A 2 -3.35 -12.10 -18.49
C ASP A 2 -2.13 -11.31 -17.99
N THR A 3 -2.34 -10.07 -17.56
CA THR A 3 -1.34 -9.14 -17.02
C THR A 3 -0.35 -9.78 -16.02
N PRO A 4 -0.75 -10.76 -15.17
CA PRO A 4 0.18 -11.47 -14.29
C PRO A 4 1.27 -12.26 -15.02
N GLN A 5 0.96 -12.89 -16.16
CA GLN A 5 1.91 -13.73 -16.89
C GLN A 5 3.01 -12.89 -17.55
N LEU A 6 2.71 -11.67 -17.98
CA LEU A 6 3.72 -10.74 -18.50
C LEU A 6 4.73 -10.35 -17.41
N TRP A 7 4.25 -10.15 -16.17
CA TRP A 7 5.11 -9.84 -15.02
C TRP A 7 5.96 -11.03 -14.59
N VAL A 8 5.40 -12.25 -14.62
CA VAL A 8 6.13 -13.50 -14.40
C VAL A 8 7.22 -13.69 -15.46
N ASN A 9 6.92 -13.42 -16.72
CA ASN A 9 7.88 -13.52 -17.82
C ASN A 9 9.03 -12.51 -17.69
N LEU A 10 8.76 -11.30 -17.19
CA LEU A 10 9.77 -10.28 -16.92
C LEU A 10 10.71 -10.64 -15.75
N CYS A 11 10.22 -11.38 -14.74
CA CYS A 11 11.03 -11.82 -13.60
C CYS A 11 12.07 -12.90 -13.97
N GLY A 12 11.88 -13.61 -15.08
CA GLY A 12 12.72 -14.73 -15.46
C GLY A 12 12.66 -15.90 -14.47
N LYS A 13 13.45 -16.95 -14.71
CA LYS A 13 13.41 -18.21 -13.94
C LYS A 13 13.95 -18.12 -12.50
N TRP A 14 14.60 -17.00 -12.13
CA TRP A 14 15.40 -16.86 -10.91
C TRP A 14 14.92 -15.77 -9.94
N CYS A 15 13.97 -14.93 -10.34
CA CYS A 15 13.44 -13.86 -9.49
C CYS A 15 12.01 -14.21 -9.07
N GLU A 16 11.75 -14.23 -7.76
CA GLU A 16 10.39 -14.38 -7.26
C GLU A 16 9.56 -13.14 -7.61
N PRO A 17 8.46 -13.26 -8.38
CA PRO A 17 7.70 -12.10 -8.82
C PRO A 17 7.12 -11.24 -7.69
N SER A 18 6.76 -11.85 -6.55
CA SER A 18 6.33 -11.12 -5.35
C SER A 18 7.43 -10.21 -4.80
N LYS A 19 8.69 -10.67 -4.85
CA LYS A 19 9.85 -9.92 -4.35
C LYS A 19 10.19 -8.76 -5.28
N LEU A 20 10.07 -8.96 -6.60
CA LEU A 20 10.22 -7.87 -7.55
C LEU A 20 9.12 -6.82 -7.36
N MET A 21 7.87 -7.24 -7.18
CA MET A 21 6.76 -6.32 -6.85
C MET A 21 7.02 -5.56 -5.54
N ALA A 22 7.56 -6.23 -4.52
CA ALA A 22 7.98 -5.59 -3.28
C ALA A 22 9.02 -4.49 -3.53
N GLN A 23 10.07 -4.81 -4.28
CA GLN A 23 11.14 -3.86 -4.63
C GLN A 23 10.62 -2.65 -5.40
N VAL A 24 9.80 -2.87 -6.43
CA VAL A 24 9.19 -1.78 -7.22
C VAL A 24 8.30 -0.91 -6.33
N SER A 25 7.51 -1.52 -5.46
CA SER A 25 6.62 -0.78 -4.56
C SER A 25 7.38 0.02 -3.50
N VAL A 26 8.46 -0.55 -2.94
CA VAL A 26 9.34 0.18 -2.03
C VAL A 26 10.01 1.33 -2.75
N PHE A 27 10.50 1.12 -3.97
CA PHE A 27 11.08 2.19 -4.80
C PHE A 27 10.07 3.32 -5.05
N LEU A 28 8.82 3.00 -5.42
CA LEU A 28 7.75 3.99 -5.60
C LEU A 28 7.41 4.73 -4.31
N LYS A 29 7.38 4.03 -3.17
CA LYS A 29 7.19 4.67 -1.85
C LYS A 29 8.34 5.60 -1.49
N LEU A 30 9.57 5.23 -1.81
CA LEU A 30 10.75 6.10 -1.61
C LEU A 30 10.67 7.32 -2.52
N LEU A 31 10.30 7.14 -3.78
CA LEU A 31 10.09 8.25 -4.71
C LEU A 31 9.00 9.20 -4.21
N GLN A 32 7.88 8.65 -3.74
CA GLN A 32 6.82 9.43 -3.11
C GLN A 32 7.36 10.23 -1.92
N PHE A 33 8.06 9.57 -0.99
CA PHE A 33 8.64 10.20 0.19
C PHE A 33 9.59 11.34 -0.18
N LEU A 34 10.53 11.09 -1.10
CA LEU A 34 11.46 12.11 -1.59
C LEU A 34 10.75 13.27 -2.28
N SER A 35 9.71 13.00 -3.09
CA SER A 35 8.94 14.04 -3.76
C SER A 35 8.23 14.94 -2.75
N ILE A 36 7.67 14.36 -1.69
CA ILE A 36 6.98 15.08 -0.62
C ILE A 36 7.98 15.91 0.18
N LEU A 37 9.09 15.31 0.61
CA LEU A 37 10.14 16.01 1.34
C LEU A 37 10.68 17.20 0.56
N HIS A 38 10.91 17.04 -0.74
CA HIS A 38 11.44 18.09 -1.60
C HIS A 38 10.56 19.34 -1.64
N VAL A 39 9.24 19.17 -1.59
CA VAL A 39 8.27 20.27 -1.67
C VAL A 39 7.71 20.70 -0.30
N SER A 40 8.18 20.09 0.79
CA SER A 40 7.66 20.34 2.13
C SER A 40 8.21 21.64 2.71
N SER A 41 7.33 22.54 3.14
CA SER A 41 7.67 23.71 3.95
C SER A 41 7.45 23.39 5.43
N PHE A 42 8.46 22.78 6.05
CA PHE A 42 8.40 22.41 7.47
C PHE A 42 8.25 23.65 8.35
N SER A 43 7.25 23.60 9.24
CA SER A 43 6.98 24.63 10.24
C SER A 43 6.75 23.99 11.60
N TRP A 44 7.24 24.65 12.65
CA TRP A 44 7.07 24.22 14.04
C TRP A 44 6.18 25.22 14.79
N PRO A 45 5.19 24.76 15.59
CA PRO A 45 4.82 23.36 15.85
C PRO A 45 3.99 22.72 14.72
N PRO A 46 4.00 21.37 14.60
CA PRO A 46 3.06 20.67 13.72
C PRO A 46 1.61 20.93 14.14
N PRO A 47 0.67 20.90 13.19
CA PRO A 47 -0.76 20.95 13.50
C PRO A 47 -1.17 19.83 14.46
N LEU A 48 -2.14 20.09 15.34
CA LEU A 48 -2.61 19.08 16.30
C LEU A 48 -3.13 17.80 15.65
N TYR A 49 -3.72 17.90 14.46
CA TYR A 49 -4.20 16.74 13.71
C TYR A 49 -3.09 15.88 13.10
N PHE A 50 -1.85 16.39 13.00
CA PHE A 50 -0.73 15.68 12.41
C PHE A 50 -0.46 14.37 13.16
N TRP A 51 -0.32 14.45 14.48
CA TRP A 51 0.03 13.32 15.33
C TRP A 51 -0.96 12.15 15.26
N PRO A 52 -2.28 12.34 15.47
CA PRO A 52 -3.23 11.23 15.40
C PRO A 52 -3.34 10.64 13.99
N LEU A 53 -3.34 11.48 12.95
CA LEU A 53 -3.43 11.00 11.56
C LEU A 53 -2.19 10.21 11.15
N MET A 54 -1.00 10.72 11.47
CA MET A 54 0.26 10.03 11.16
C MET A 54 0.37 8.73 11.97
N ALA A 55 0.10 8.78 13.28
CA ALA A 55 0.18 7.59 14.14
C ALA A 55 -0.80 6.50 13.68
N PHE A 56 -2.06 6.86 13.43
CA PHE A 56 -3.07 5.88 13.00
C PHE A 56 -2.78 5.36 11.59
N GLY A 57 -2.36 6.23 10.67
CA GLY A 57 -2.00 5.83 9.31
C GLY A 57 -0.83 4.84 9.26
N GLN A 58 0.23 5.11 10.03
CA GLN A 58 1.39 4.21 10.14
C GLN A 58 1.04 2.92 10.89
N PHE A 59 0.19 3.00 11.92
CA PHE A 59 -0.31 1.81 12.62
C PHE A 59 -1.03 0.86 11.67
N LEU A 60 -1.92 1.36 10.80
CA LEU A 60 -2.59 0.54 9.79
C LEU A 60 -1.57 -0.12 8.85
N ASN A 61 -0.62 0.64 8.31
CA ASN A 61 0.43 0.12 7.42
C ASN A 61 1.26 -0.99 8.09
N PHE A 62 1.66 -0.79 9.35
CA PHE A 62 2.41 -1.77 10.12
C PHE A 62 1.60 -3.04 10.38
N ARG A 63 0.34 -2.90 10.80
CA ARG A 63 -0.54 -4.04 11.09
C ARG A 63 -0.81 -4.89 9.85
N VAL A 64 -0.99 -4.27 8.69
CA VAL A 64 -1.11 -4.99 7.40
C VAL A 64 0.13 -5.84 7.16
N TYR A 65 1.32 -5.25 7.31
CA TYR A 65 2.57 -5.97 7.09
C TYR A 65 2.79 -7.10 8.12
N GLN A 66 2.42 -6.86 9.38
CA GLN A 66 2.52 -7.86 10.44
C GLN A 66 1.62 -9.08 10.19
N LEU A 67 0.42 -8.86 9.65
CA LEU A 67 -0.60 -9.89 9.45
C LEU A 67 -0.43 -10.66 8.13
N LEU A 68 -0.11 -9.96 7.03
CA LEU A 68 0.01 -10.57 5.69
C LEU A 68 1.46 -10.91 5.31
N GLY A 69 2.44 -10.30 5.97
CA GLY A 69 3.85 -10.37 5.57
C GLY A 69 4.11 -9.74 4.19
N GLU A 70 5.37 -9.74 3.77
CA GLU A 70 5.79 -9.22 2.47
C GLU A 70 5.07 -9.92 1.32
N ALA A 71 4.97 -11.26 1.38
CA ALA A 71 4.33 -12.05 0.35
C ALA A 71 2.83 -11.77 0.22
N GLY A 72 2.11 -11.56 1.32
CA GLY A 72 0.68 -11.25 1.25
C GLY A 72 0.39 -9.83 0.78
N VAL A 73 1.25 -8.86 1.14
CA VAL A 73 1.17 -7.47 0.67
C VAL A 73 1.44 -7.35 -0.84
N TYR A 74 2.40 -8.11 -1.37
CA TYR A 74 2.83 -8.00 -2.77
C TYR A 74 2.29 -9.13 -3.65
N TYR A 75 0.98 -9.39 -3.53
CA TYR A 75 0.22 -10.32 -4.36
C TYR A 75 0.79 -11.75 -4.44
N GLY A 76 1.39 -12.26 -3.38
CA GLY A 76 1.95 -13.61 -3.33
C GLY A 76 0.97 -14.70 -3.73
N VAL A 77 -0.33 -14.52 -3.43
CA VAL A 77 -1.41 -15.43 -3.87
C VAL A 77 -1.41 -15.62 -5.40
N ARG A 78 -1.14 -14.55 -6.17
CA ARG A 78 -1.08 -14.60 -7.64
C ARG A 78 0.10 -15.40 -8.18
N PHE A 79 1.13 -15.56 -7.35
CA PHE A 79 2.33 -16.33 -7.69
C PHE A 79 2.30 -17.71 -7.05
N GLY A 80 1.12 -18.16 -6.60
CA GLY A 80 0.91 -19.49 -6.02
C GLY A 80 1.33 -19.63 -4.56
N LYS A 81 1.63 -18.53 -3.85
CA LYS A 81 1.93 -18.58 -2.42
C LYS A 81 0.64 -18.73 -1.61
N ASN A 82 0.65 -19.62 -0.62
CA ASN A 82 -0.45 -19.77 0.31
C ASN A 82 -0.38 -18.63 1.35
N ILE A 83 -1.26 -17.65 1.24
CA ILE A 83 -1.35 -16.51 2.15
C ILE A 83 -2.56 -16.72 3.07
N PRO A 84 -2.42 -16.59 4.39
CA PRO A 84 -3.53 -16.75 5.31
C PRO A 84 -4.60 -15.67 5.06
N TRP A 85 -5.87 -16.08 5.07
CA TRP A 85 -6.98 -15.14 5.09
C TRP A 85 -7.08 -14.52 6.48
N VAL A 86 -6.87 -13.22 6.60
CA VAL A 86 -6.87 -12.52 7.88
C VAL A 86 -8.12 -11.65 8.01
N THR A 87 -8.89 -11.86 9.07
CA THR A 87 -10.06 -11.04 9.43
C THR A 87 -9.80 -10.11 10.62
N GLU A 88 -8.64 -10.25 11.26
CA GLU A 88 -8.21 -9.37 12.34
C GLU A 88 -8.16 -7.92 11.89
N PHE A 89 -8.34 -7.00 12.85
CA PHE A 89 -8.18 -5.58 12.56
C PHE A 89 -6.78 -5.33 11.96
N PRO A 90 -6.69 -4.65 10.79
CA PRO A 90 -7.73 -3.82 10.17
C PRO A 90 -8.59 -4.47 9.05
N PHE A 91 -8.28 -5.69 8.59
CA PHE A 91 -8.88 -6.29 7.38
C PHE A 91 -10.37 -6.62 7.48
N GLY A 92 -10.90 -6.84 8.69
CA GLY A 92 -12.34 -7.06 8.92
C GLY A 92 -13.20 -5.79 8.93
N TYR A 93 -12.58 -4.61 8.96
CA TYR A 93 -13.28 -3.33 9.18
C TYR A 93 -13.01 -2.30 8.09
N ILE A 94 -11.81 -2.33 7.52
CA ILE A 94 -11.35 -1.34 6.55
C ILE A 94 -11.00 -2.07 5.27
N LYS A 95 -11.58 -1.61 4.16
CA LYS A 95 -11.21 -2.07 2.82
C LYS A 95 -9.87 -1.44 2.45
N ASP A 96 -8.92 -2.29 2.05
CA ASP A 96 -7.54 -1.94 1.66
C ASP A 96 -6.81 -1.05 2.69
N PRO A 97 -6.63 -1.54 3.92
CA PRO A 97 -6.15 -0.75 5.06
C PRO A 97 -4.76 -0.13 4.87
N GLN A 98 -3.93 -0.71 4.02
CA GLN A 98 -2.62 -0.15 3.67
C GLN A 98 -2.74 1.17 2.88
N TYR A 99 -3.69 1.23 1.95
CA TYR A 99 -3.92 2.45 1.16
C TYR A 99 -4.57 3.53 2.02
N VAL A 100 -5.53 3.15 2.86
CA VAL A 100 -6.13 4.07 3.85
C VAL A 100 -5.07 4.63 4.79
N GLY A 101 -4.19 3.79 5.33
CA GLY A 101 -3.10 4.26 6.20
C GLY A 101 -2.13 5.22 5.52
N SER A 102 -1.84 4.97 4.24
CA SER A 102 -0.99 5.84 3.42
C SER A 102 -1.66 7.19 3.10
N ILE A 103 -2.96 7.20 2.78
CA ILE A 103 -3.74 8.44 2.58
C ILE A 103 -3.81 9.27 3.86
N LEU A 104 -4.07 8.64 5.02
CA LEU A 104 -4.09 9.34 6.31
C LEU A 104 -2.73 9.99 6.62
N SER A 105 -1.63 9.29 6.30
CA SER A 105 -0.28 9.84 6.45
C SER A 105 -0.03 11.05 5.54
N LEU A 106 -0.60 11.06 4.32
CA LEU A 106 -0.55 12.22 3.43
C LEU A 106 -1.37 13.40 3.95
N LEU A 107 -2.58 13.14 4.44
CA LEU A 107 -3.46 14.15 5.02
C LEU A 107 -2.88 14.77 6.30
N ALA A 108 -2.13 13.99 7.08
CA ALA A 108 -1.38 14.53 8.22
C ALA A 108 -0.44 15.66 7.79
N CYS A 109 0.18 15.53 6.61
CA CYS A 109 1.15 16.50 6.08
C CYS A 109 0.52 17.71 5.36
N LEU A 110 -0.81 17.91 5.44
CA LEU A 110 -1.53 18.97 4.73
C LEU A 110 -1.00 20.39 4.98
N SER A 111 -0.44 20.67 6.15
CA SER A 111 0.12 22.01 6.45
C SER A 111 1.50 22.26 5.87
N TRP A 112 2.23 21.21 5.47
CA TRP A 112 3.60 21.33 4.98
C TRP A 112 3.72 21.03 3.50
N VAL A 113 2.80 20.26 2.93
CA VAL A 113 2.89 19.76 1.56
C VAL A 113 1.82 20.45 0.71
N PRO A 114 2.16 21.02 -0.46
CA PRO A 114 1.18 21.62 -1.33
C PRO A 114 0.08 20.63 -1.72
N LEU A 115 -1.17 21.07 -1.68
CA LEU A 115 -2.36 20.23 -1.88
C LEU A 115 -2.30 19.42 -3.18
N GLN A 116 -1.74 19.98 -4.26
CA GLN A 116 -1.58 19.29 -5.54
C GLN A 116 -0.81 17.97 -5.43
N TYR A 117 0.24 17.90 -4.60
CA TYR A 117 1.01 16.68 -4.39
C TYR A 117 0.24 15.67 -3.53
N ILE A 118 -0.48 16.14 -2.50
CA ILE A 118 -1.35 15.29 -1.69
C ILE A 118 -2.43 14.66 -2.56
N LEU A 119 -3.09 15.45 -3.41
CA LEU A 119 -4.13 14.97 -4.33
C LEU A 119 -3.55 13.98 -5.35
N LEU A 120 -2.41 14.29 -5.97
CA LEU A 120 -1.75 13.38 -6.92
C LEU A 120 -1.53 11.98 -6.32
N TRP A 121 -0.89 11.92 -5.14
CA TRP A 121 -0.59 10.65 -4.49
C TRP A 121 -1.83 9.96 -3.94
N THR A 122 -2.80 10.71 -3.41
CA THR A 122 -4.09 10.16 -2.95
C THR A 122 -4.88 9.54 -4.11
N MET A 123 -4.92 10.21 -5.27
CA MET A 123 -5.54 9.65 -6.48
C MET A 123 -4.86 8.37 -6.92
N GLY A 124 -3.52 8.28 -6.84
CA GLY A 124 -2.79 7.05 -7.11
C GLY A 124 -3.21 5.88 -6.20
N TYR A 125 -3.39 6.14 -4.90
CA TYR A 125 -3.90 5.14 -3.96
C TYR A 125 -5.34 4.74 -4.24
N VAL A 126 -6.23 5.70 -4.51
CA VAL A 126 -7.63 5.41 -4.87
C VAL A 126 -7.71 4.61 -6.18
N PHE A 127 -6.87 4.93 -7.16
CA PHE A 127 -6.77 4.17 -8.40
C PHE A 127 -6.37 2.72 -8.14
N MET A 128 -5.35 2.48 -7.32
CA MET A 128 -4.94 1.13 -6.92
C MET A 128 -6.06 0.38 -6.19
N MET A 129 -6.76 1.03 -5.25
CA MET A 129 -7.93 0.45 -4.58
C MET A 129 -9.03 0.06 -5.58
N GLN A 130 -9.27 0.87 -6.61
CA GLN A 130 -10.26 0.54 -7.65
C GLN A 130 -9.81 -0.63 -8.53
N VAL A 131 -8.52 -0.69 -8.87
CA VAL A 131 -7.94 -1.83 -9.59
C VAL A 131 -8.14 -3.10 -8.76
N GLU A 132 -7.74 -3.09 -7.49
CA GLU A 132 -7.88 -4.25 -6.59
C GLU A 132 -9.33 -4.64 -6.32
N SER A 133 -10.23 -3.66 -6.27
CA SER A 133 -11.67 -3.91 -6.08
C SER A 133 -12.33 -4.62 -7.26
N LYS A 134 -11.77 -4.52 -8.46
CA LYS A 134 -12.29 -5.18 -9.67
C LYS A 134 -11.69 -6.58 -9.86
N GLU A 135 -10.81 -7.01 -8.96
CA GLU A 135 -10.17 -8.31 -9.04
C GLU A 135 -11.13 -9.43 -8.63
N ASP A 136 -11.08 -10.51 -9.39
CA ASP A 136 -11.89 -11.69 -9.20
C ASP A 136 -11.62 -12.31 -7.81
N LEU A 137 -12.68 -12.47 -7.01
CA LEU A 137 -12.63 -13.00 -5.64
C LEU A 137 -12.00 -14.40 -5.60
N THR A 138 -12.06 -15.15 -6.71
CA THR A 138 -11.46 -16.49 -6.85
C THR A 138 -9.93 -16.48 -6.83
N THR A 139 -9.30 -15.34 -7.10
CA THR A 139 -7.83 -15.15 -7.07
C THR A 139 -7.32 -14.61 -5.74
N ARG A 140 -8.22 -14.29 -4.80
CA ARG A 140 -7.86 -13.88 -3.44
C ARG A 140 -7.59 -15.11 -2.58
N ALA A 141 -6.86 -14.91 -1.46
CA ALA A 141 -6.67 -15.97 -0.47
C ALA A 141 -8.04 -16.56 -0.10
N LYS A 142 -8.16 -17.89 -0.04
CA LYS A 142 -9.43 -18.53 0.33
C LYS A 142 -9.53 -18.59 1.86
N PRO A 143 -10.72 -18.42 2.45
CA PRO A 143 -10.91 -18.70 3.86
C PRO A 143 -10.50 -20.15 4.14
N GLN A 144 -9.71 -20.37 5.19
CA GLN A 144 -9.43 -21.71 5.67
C GLN A 144 -10.74 -22.29 6.20
N SER A 145 -11.22 -23.35 5.55
CA SER A 145 -12.40 -24.13 5.94
C SER A 145 -12.17 -24.91 7.21
#